data_AF-A0A3D4H5X2-F1
#
_entry.id   AF-A0A3D4H5X2-F1
#
_cell.length_a   1.000
_cell.length_b   1.000
_cell.length_c   1.000
_cell.angle_alpha   90.00
_cell.angle_beta   90.00
_cell.angle_gamma   90.00
#
_symmetry.space_group_name_H-M   'P 1'
#
loop_
_entity.id
_entity.type
_entity.pdbx_description
1 polymer ?
#
loop_
_entity_poly.entity_id
_entity_poly.type
_entity_poly.pdbx_seq_one_letter_code
_entity_poly.pdbx_strand_id
1 'polypeptide(L)'
;NYRTFKPEPGGLFCQRIFGPVRDYECACGKYKRIKYKGVICDRCGVEVTVSRVRRSRMGHIELAVPVTHIWFLKSMPSRLGLLLDMTARALER
;
A
#
# COMPACT_ATOMS: atom_id res chain seq x y z
N ASN A 1 -14.66 -8.23 2.40
CA ASN A 1 -16.00 -8.57 2.89
C ASN A 1 -16.10 -10.03 3.28
N TYR A 2 -16.66 -10.32 4.46
CA TYR A 2 -16.84 -11.70 4.94
C TYR A 2 -17.86 -12.50 4.10
N ARG A 3 -18.87 -11.85 3.51
CA ARG A 3 -19.87 -12.53 2.67
C ARG A 3 -19.37 -12.81 1.26
N THR A 4 -18.75 -11.80 0.64
CA THR A 4 -18.36 -11.88 -0.78
C THR A 4 -16.94 -12.37 -1.00
N PHE A 5 -16.14 -12.46 0.07
CA PHE A 5 -14.68 -12.69 0.04
C PHE A 5 -13.92 -11.71 -0.89
N LYS A 6 -14.57 -10.62 -1.32
CA LYS A 6 -13.93 -9.58 -2.13
C LYS A 6 -13.18 -8.60 -1.24
N PRO A 7 -12.03 -8.08 -1.68
CA PRO A 7 -11.34 -7.00 -0.97
C PRO A 7 -12.22 -5.76 -0.83
N GLU A 8 -12.17 -5.12 0.34
CA GLU A 8 -12.89 -3.86 0.57
C GLU A 8 -12.23 -2.69 -0.19
N PRO A 9 -13.01 -1.76 -0.75
CA PRO A 9 -12.49 -0.50 -1.29
C PRO A 9 -11.76 0.30 -0.21
N GLY A 10 -10.59 0.87 -0.54
CA GLY A 10 -9.78 1.65 0.40
C GLY A 10 -9.04 0.85 1.49
N GLY A 11 -9.29 -0.45 1.60
CA GLY A 11 -8.57 -1.30 2.56
C GLY A 11 -7.19 -1.76 2.07
N LEU A 12 -6.50 -2.52 2.93
CA LEU A 12 -5.16 -3.08 2.69
C LEU A 12 -5.05 -3.97 1.45
N PHE A 13 -6.17 -4.49 0.95
CA PHE A 13 -6.20 -5.37 -0.23
C PHE A 13 -6.93 -4.74 -1.42
N CYS A 14 -7.16 -3.42 -1.39
CA CYS A 14 -7.95 -2.72 -2.40
C CYS A 14 -7.36 -2.93 -3.81
N GLN A 15 -8.20 -3.40 -4.73
CA GLN A 15 -7.78 -3.67 -6.12
C GLN A 15 -7.43 -2.42 -6.92
N ARG A 16 -7.94 -1.25 -6.51
CA ARG A 16 -7.63 0.03 -7.14
C ARG A 16 -6.16 0.42 -6.93
N ILE A 17 -5.61 0.13 -5.76
CA ILE A 17 -4.24 0.50 -5.37
C ILE A 17 -3.27 -0.58 -5.84
N PHE A 18 -3.51 -1.82 -5.42
CA PHE A 18 -2.56 -2.91 -5.65
C PHE A 18 -2.74 -3.61 -7.00
N GLY A 19 -3.85 -3.38 -7.70
CA GLY A 19 -4.18 -4.05 -8.95
C GLY A 19 -5.19 -5.20 -8.80
N PRO A 20 -5.57 -5.83 -9.92
CA PRO A 20 -6.71 -6.76 -9.97
C PRO A 20 -6.40 -8.10 -9.29
N VAL A 21 -7.42 -8.72 -8.67
CA VAL A 21 -7.29 -10.06 -8.05
C VAL A 21 -7.13 -11.15 -9.10
N ARG A 22 -7.80 -10.99 -10.25
CA ARG A 22 -7.80 -11.95 -11.36
C ARG A 22 -7.18 -11.31 -12.59
N ASP A 23 -6.50 -12.12 -13.39
CA ASP A 23 -5.82 -11.63 -14.58
C ASP A 23 -6.82 -11.04 -15.58
N TYR A 24 -6.54 -9.81 -16.02
CA TYR A 24 -7.32 -9.09 -17.02
C TYR A 24 -8.83 -8.98 -16.69
N GLU A 25 -9.18 -8.90 -15.41
CA GLU A 25 -10.56 -8.69 -14.94
C GLU A 25 -10.62 -7.57 -13.90
N CYS A 26 -11.50 -6.59 -14.12
CA CYS A 26 -11.76 -5.53 -13.14
C CYS A 26 -12.72 -6.03 -12.04
N ALA A 27 -12.71 -5.39 -10.86
CA ALA A 27 -13.46 -5.85 -9.69
C ALA A 27 -15.00 -5.92 -9.88
N CYS A 28 -15.57 -5.01 -10.68
CA CYS A 28 -17.01 -4.99 -10.97
C CYS A 28 -17.42 -5.91 -12.13
N GLY A 29 -16.45 -6.46 -12.89
CA GLY A 29 -16.71 -7.33 -14.03
C GLY A 29 -17.13 -6.63 -15.33
N LYS A 30 -17.13 -5.29 -15.40
CA LYS A 30 -17.42 -4.52 -16.65
C LYS A 30 -16.42 -4.86 -17.77
N TYR A 31 -15.13 -4.82 -17.44
CA TYR A 31 -14.04 -5.16 -18.34
C TYR A 31 -13.43 -6.50 -17.95
N LYS A 32 -13.38 -7.41 -18.93
CA LYS A 32 -12.83 -8.77 -18.81
C LYS A 32 -12.05 -9.16 -20.06
N ARG A 33 -11.07 -10.05 -19.88
CA ARG A 33 -10.17 -10.60 -20.91
C ARG A 33 -9.13 -9.60 -21.38
N ILE A 34 -8.14 -10.11 -22.09
CA ILE A 34 -6.93 -9.39 -22.51
C ILE A 34 -7.18 -8.19 -23.44
N LYS A 35 -8.34 -8.13 -24.11
CA LYS A 35 -8.70 -7.02 -25.02
C LYS A 35 -8.74 -5.64 -24.35
N TYR A 36 -8.99 -5.59 -23.05
CA TYR A 36 -9.06 -4.34 -22.28
C TYR A 36 -7.79 -4.10 -21.45
N LYS A 37 -6.68 -4.78 -21.77
CA LYS A 37 -5.41 -4.60 -21.07
C LYS A 37 -5.02 -3.12 -21.03
N GLY A 38 -4.69 -2.63 -19.82
CA GLY A 38 -4.30 -1.24 -19.57
C GLY A 38 -5.47 -0.26 -19.36
N VAL A 39 -6.72 -0.69 -19.57
CA VAL A 39 -7.89 0.16 -19.32
C VAL A 39 -8.18 0.23 -17.82
N ILE A 40 -8.40 1.45 -17.32
CA ILE A 40 -8.89 1.69 -15.96
C ILE A 40 -10.42 1.74 -16.01
N CYS A 41 -11.07 0.96 -15.14
CA CYS A 41 -12.52 0.89 -15.15
C CYS A 41 -13.19 2.13 -14.53
N ASP A 42 -14.06 2.83 -15.26
CA ASP A 42 -14.78 4.02 -14.76
C ASP A 42 -15.60 3.78 -13.49
N ARG A 43 -16.11 2.56 -13.30
CA ARG A 43 -17.01 2.23 -12.16
C ARG A 43 -16.25 1.84 -10.90
N CYS A 44 -15.17 1.07 -11.03
CA CYS A 44 -14.44 0.51 -9.87
C CYS A 44 -13.00 1.03 -9.73
N GLY A 45 -12.51 1.79 -10.70
CA GLY A 45 -11.15 2.35 -10.72
C GLY A 45 -10.04 1.29 -10.85
N VAL A 46 -10.37 0.01 -11.04
CA VAL A 46 -9.38 -1.06 -11.15
C VAL A 46 -8.84 -1.11 -12.57
N GLU A 47 -7.53 -1.10 -12.69
CA GLU A 47 -6.80 -1.30 -13.93
C GLU A 47 -6.83 -2.78 -14.36
N VAL A 48 -7.11 -3.02 -15.63
CA VAL A 48 -7.13 -4.36 -16.21
C VAL A 48 -5.71 -4.76 -16.60
N THR A 49 -5.08 -5.53 -15.73
CA THR A 49 -3.70 -6.02 -15.88
C THR A 49 -3.55 -7.42 -15.30
N VAL A 50 -2.34 -7.97 -15.29
CA VAL A 50 -2.04 -9.27 -14.67
C VAL A 50 -2.07 -9.10 -13.15
N SER A 51 -2.67 -10.05 -12.44
CA SER A 51 -2.72 -10.08 -10.96
C SER A 51 -1.34 -10.09 -10.30
N ARG A 52 -0.29 -10.48 -11.05
CA ARG A 52 1.11 -10.45 -10.61
C ARG A 52 1.56 -9.08 -10.13
N VAL A 53 1.01 -7.98 -10.66
CA VAL A 53 1.36 -6.60 -10.24
C VAL A 53 1.08 -6.33 -8.76
N ARG A 54 0.18 -7.11 -8.12
CA ARG A 54 -0.12 -6.99 -6.69
C ARG A 54 1.08 -7.30 -5.79
N ARG A 55 2.11 -7.97 -6.32
CA ARG A 55 3.35 -8.27 -5.60
C ARG A 55 4.39 -7.16 -5.71
N SER A 56 4.25 -6.24 -6.66
CA SER A 56 5.23 -5.17 -6.92
C SER A 56 4.68 -3.77 -6.65
N ARG A 57 3.36 -3.55 -6.69
CA ARG A 57 2.75 -2.25 -6.39
C ARG A 57 2.78 -1.99 -4.89
N MET A 58 3.29 -0.82 -4.52
CA MET A 58 3.34 -0.34 -3.14
C MET A 58 2.13 0.56 -2.85
N GLY A 59 1.64 0.50 -1.61
CA GLY A 59 0.73 1.49 -1.05
C GLY A 59 1.48 2.34 -0.01
N HIS A 60 0.89 3.45 0.39
CA HIS A 60 1.36 4.25 1.51
C HIS A 60 0.18 4.62 2.42
N ILE A 61 0.50 5.03 3.64
CA ILE A 61 -0.46 5.57 4.61
C ILE A 61 0.03 6.97 4.96
N GLU A 62 -0.82 7.96 4.75
CA GLU A 62 -0.55 9.33 5.18
C GLU A 62 -0.83 9.43 6.68
N LEU A 63 0.19 9.75 7.45
CA LEU A 63 0.09 9.92 8.89
C LEU A 63 -0.31 11.36 9.21
N ALA A 64 -1.22 11.55 10.16
CA ALA A 64 -1.64 12.88 10.60
C ALA A 64 -0.51 13.68 11.28
N VAL A 65 0.45 12.98 11.87
CA VAL A 65 1.60 13.55 12.58
C VAL A 65 2.86 12.79 12.13
N PRO A 66 4.02 13.46 11.96
CA PRO A 66 5.27 12.79 11.64
C PRO A 66 5.68 11.79 12.73
N VAL A 67 6.23 10.65 12.31
CA VAL A 67 6.72 9.59 13.20
C VAL A 67 8.17 9.27 12.86
N THR A 68 9.01 9.09 13.87
CA THR A 68 10.41 8.67 13.69
C THR A 68 10.51 7.18 13.45
N HIS A 69 11.37 6.77 12.51
CA HIS A 69 11.63 5.36 12.27
C HIS A 69 12.48 4.74 13.40
N ILE A 70 12.01 3.63 13.99
CA ILE A 70 12.62 3.00 15.18
C ILE A 70 14.10 2.62 14.99
N TRP A 71 14.50 2.24 13.77
CA TRP A 71 15.90 1.92 13.47
C TRP A 71 16.86 3.10 13.67
N PHE A 72 16.41 4.35 13.47
CA PHE A 72 17.26 5.51 13.69
C PHE A 72 17.26 5.98 15.15
N LEU A 73 16.21 5.62 15.89
CA LEU A 73 16.06 5.92 17.32
C LEU A 73 16.80 4.92 18.21
N LYS A 74 16.49 3.62 18.06
CA LYS A 74 16.90 2.55 19.00
C LYS A 74 18.12 1.73 18.58
N SER A 75 18.57 1.82 17.31
CA SER A 75 19.82 1.17 16.92
C SER A 75 20.99 1.85 17.64
N MET A 76 21.84 1.09 18.32
CA MET A 76 22.99 1.64 19.05
C MET A 76 24.24 1.65 18.16
N PRO A 77 24.97 2.78 18.04
CA PRO A 77 24.63 4.09 18.62
C PRO A 77 23.45 4.77 17.90
N SER A 78 22.60 5.47 18.64
CA SER A 78 21.42 6.15 18.08
C SER A 78 21.87 7.17 17.03
N ARG A 79 21.45 7.00 15.77
CA ARG A 79 21.84 7.91 14.69
C ARG A 79 21.25 9.31 14.91
N LEU A 80 20.03 9.37 15.47
CA LEU A 80 19.40 10.63 15.86
C LEU A 80 20.12 11.27 17.07
N GLY A 81 20.53 10.47 18.05
CA GLY A 81 21.31 10.95 19.19
C GLY A 81 22.65 11.56 18.79
N LEU A 82 23.36 10.90 17.87
CA LEU A 82 24.61 11.42 17.34
C LEU A 82 24.41 12.71 16.52
N LEU A 83 23.33 12.81 15.76
CA LEU A 83 23.07 13.98 14.92
C LEU A 83 22.65 15.21 15.73
N LEU A 84 21.88 14.99 16.81
CA LEU A 84 21.35 16.07 17.66
C LEU A 84 22.19 16.33 18.91
N ASP A 85 23.31 15.61 19.09
CA ASP A 85 24.14 15.63 20.30
C ASP A 85 23.32 15.38 21.58
N MET A 86 22.41 14.41 21.52
CA MET A 86 21.51 14.02 22.61
C MET A 86 21.77 12.59 23.07
N THR A 87 21.69 12.36 24.38
CA THR A 87 21.73 11.00 24.93
C THR A 87 20.48 10.22 24.51
N ALA A 88 20.61 8.90 24.35
CA ALA A 88 19.49 8.02 23.99
C ALA A 88 18.29 8.16 24.96
N ARG A 89 18.56 8.40 26.26
CA ARG A 89 17.52 8.62 27.28
C ARG A 89 16.76 9.93 27.09
N ALA A 90 17.41 10.97 26.56
CA ALA A 90 16.77 12.25 26.31
C ALA A 90 15.87 12.22 25.07
N LEU A 91 16.19 11.37 24.10
CA LEU A 91 15.40 11.16 22.87
C LEU A 91 14.13 10.32 23.07
N GLU A 92 14.08 9.48 24.10
CA GLU A 92 12.91 8.66 24.43
C GLU A 92 11.90 9.36 25.36
N ARG A 93 12.26 10.55 25.88
CA ARG A 93 11.38 11.39 26.71
C ARG A 93 10.50 12.28 25.84
#